data_AF-A0A326U321-F1
#
_entry.id   AF-A0A326U321-F1
#
_cell.length_a   1.000
_cell.length_b   1.000
_cell.length_c   1.000
_cell.angle_alpha   90.00
_cell.angle_beta   90.00
_cell.angle_gamma   90.00
#
_symmetry.space_group_name_H-M   'P 1'
#
loop_
_entity.id
_entity.type
_entity.pdbx_description
1 polymer ?
#
loop_
_entity_poly.entity_id
_entity_poly.type
_entity_poly.pdbx_seq_one_letter_code
_entity_poly.pdbx_strand_id
1 'polypeptide(L)'
;MFVEVPVRRKCFLCKNKKTCSYRKAMKRYVCNECIRSQGRSTLNMRRKGKPQQLPPFSLEFEVNESEESLLLLRNGFIRTTDSSVGDEYKSPIYQSMHAFKSSIGNLDKLAHLVGTNCGTHIHVECQPELKVSIQRDYGVVWGPLFDHLLEYPLETFLFWGRGFCSYATPGGTDSHYMAINPWTRHQTVEFRLPCFRSKEQFVPVVQFARSCVSLLTQRGMDDFSGIRPEIGQEILSLYQRYIPGDQRWFDALPEDEQTCLLLHNKLSRIIDDEQMSRQRRIRRNHV
;
A
#
# COMPACT_ATOMS: atom_id res chain seq x y z
N MET A 1 14.72 17.46 -32.93
CA MET A 1 13.51 17.12 -32.14
C MET A 1 12.29 17.39 -33.02
N PHE A 2 11.55 16.37 -33.43
CA PHE A 2 10.26 16.59 -34.09
C PHE A 2 9.24 17.00 -33.02
N VAL A 3 8.77 18.24 -33.07
CA VAL A 3 7.66 18.69 -32.21
C VAL A 3 6.38 18.12 -32.82
N GLU A 4 5.80 17.10 -32.20
CA GLU A 4 4.51 16.59 -32.64
C GLU A 4 3.45 17.67 -32.50
N VAL A 5 2.89 18.11 -33.62
CA VAL A 5 1.82 19.09 -33.66
C VAL A 5 0.53 18.44 -33.13
N PRO A 6 -0.13 19.00 -32.11
CA PRO A 6 -1.41 18.48 -31.63
C PRO A 6 -2.47 18.47 -32.74
N VAL A 7 -3.21 17.38 -32.87
CA VAL A 7 -4.20 17.19 -33.95
C VAL A 7 -5.59 17.01 -33.38
N ARG A 8 -6.61 17.60 -34.01
CA ARG A 8 -8.01 17.43 -33.60
C ARG A 8 -8.53 16.06 -34.04
N ARG A 9 -8.68 15.12 -33.10
CA ARG A 9 -9.15 13.74 -33.38
C ARG A 9 -9.82 13.10 -32.17
N LYS A 10 -10.36 11.89 -32.35
CA LYS A 10 -10.99 11.12 -31.27
C LYS A 10 -9.92 10.69 -30.25
N CYS A 11 -10.05 11.15 -29.00
CA CYS A 11 -9.17 10.75 -27.91
C CYS A 11 -9.31 9.26 -27.62
N PHE A 12 -8.19 8.56 -27.44
CA PHE A 12 -8.20 7.14 -27.13
C PHE A 12 -8.89 6.80 -25.81
N LEU A 13 -8.77 7.66 -24.79
CA LEU A 13 -9.32 7.41 -23.45
C LEU A 13 -10.80 7.80 -23.36
N CYS A 14 -11.14 9.09 -23.50
CA CYS A 14 -12.52 9.57 -23.35
C CYS A 14 -13.40 9.41 -24.59
N LYS A 15 -12.85 8.98 -25.73
CA LYS A 15 -13.57 8.78 -26.99
C LYS A 15 -14.19 10.06 -27.60
N ASN A 16 -13.92 11.24 -27.04
CA ASN A 16 -14.40 12.52 -27.55
C ASN A 16 -13.43 13.14 -28.58
N LYS A 17 -13.95 13.92 -29.54
CA LYS A 17 -13.14 14.64 -30.54
C LYS A 17 -12.51 15.89 -29.89
N LYS A 18 -11.20 15.85 -29.63
CA LYS A 18 -10.45 16.91 -28.93
C LYS A 18 -9.08 17.14 -29.60
N THR A 19 -8.40 18.20 -29.21
CA THR A 19 -6.97 18.38 -29.51
C THR A 19 -6.18 17.33 -28.73
N CYS A 20 -5.47 16.47 -29.46
CA CYS A 20 -4.74 15.34 -28.89
C CYS A 20 -3.29 15.34 -29.36
N SER A 21 -2.39 14.87 -28.49
CA SER A 21 -1.00 14.55 -28.83
C SER A 21 -0.83 13.04 -28.84
N TYR A 22 0.10 12.52 -29.64
CA TYR A 22 0.44 11.10 -29.58
C TYR A 22 1.21 10.83 -28.29
N ARG A 23 0.91 9.71 -27.65
CA ARG A 23 1.59 9.27 -26.44
C ARG A 23 2.34 8.00 -26.77
N LYS A 24 3.66 8.04 -26.69
CA LYS A 24 4.53 6.97 -27.19
C LYS A 24 4.30 5.69 -26.40
N ALA A 25 4.25 5.80 -25.07
CA ALA A 25 3.92 4.69 -24.17
C ALA A 25 2.61 3.99 -24.56
N MET A 26 1.59 4.77 -24.95
CA MET A 26 0.30 4.23 -25.36
C MET A 26 0.25 3.80 -26.84
N LYS A 27 1.12 4.31 -27.70
CA LYS A 27 0.99 4.20 -29.16
C LYS A 27 -0.37 4.70 -29.68
N ARG A 28 -0.91 5.76 -29.07
CA ARG A 28 -2.25 6.33 -29.35
C ARG A 28 -2.29 7.83 -29.09
N TYR A 29 -3.27 8.51 -29.67
CA TYR A 29 -3.53 9.93 -29.41
C TYR A 29 -4.46 10.13 -28.21
N VAL A 30 -4.04 10.99 -27.30
CA VAL A 30 -4.75 11.26 -26.03
C VAL A 30 -4.85 12.78 -25.81
N CYS A 31 -6.00 13.25 -25.34
CA CYS A 31 -6.18 14.66 -25.02
C CYS A 31 -5.56 15.00 -23.65
N ASN A 32 -5.09 16.24 -23.50
CA ASN A 32 -4.43 16.70 -22.28
C ASN A 32 -5.32 16.59 -21.04
N GLU A 33 -6.64 16.76 -21.19
CA GLU A 33 -7.57 16.57 -20.07
C GLU A 33 -7.56 15.15 -19.48
N CYS A 34 -7.39 14.10 -20.29
CA CYS A 34 -7.41 12.73 -19.79
C CYS A 34 -6.12 12.32 -19.07
N ILE A 35 -5.01 13.00 -19.33
CA ILE A 35 -3.72 12.75 -18.68
C ILE A 35 -3.41 13.78 -17.58
N ARG A 36 -4.23 14.82 -17.47
CA ARG A 36 -4.08 15.85 -16.46
C ARG A 36 -4.26 15.21 -15.09
N SER A 37 -3.28 15.42 -14.23
CA SER A 37 -3.36 14.98 -12.85
C SER A 37 -4.50 15.72 -12.14
N GLN A 38 -5.27 14.97 -11.35
CA GLN A 38 -6.34 15.52 -10.52
C GLN A 38 -5.78 15.88 -9.13
N GLY A 39 -6.56 16.62 -8.34
CA GLY A 39 -6.16 16.92 -6.96
C GLY A 39 -6.02 15.64 -6.12
N ARG A 40 -5.10 15.63 -5.15
CA ARG A 40 -4.87 14.53 -4.19
C ARG A 40 -6.13 13.91 -3.61
N SER A 41 -7.13 14.76 -3.35
CA SER A 41 -8.40 14.37 -2.74
C SER A 41 -9.41 13.72 -3.69
N THR A 42 -9.10 13.62 -4.98
CA THR A 42 -9.99 13.05 -6.00
C THR A 42 -10.06 11.54 -5.86
N LEU A 43 -11.27 10.97 -5.81
CA LEU A 43 -11.49 9.54 -5.67
C LEU A 43 -11.90 8.89 -6.97
N ASN A 44 -11.48 7.63 -7.14
CA ASN A 44 -11.94 6.78 -8.23
C ASN A 44 -13.08 5.88 -7.76
N MET A 45 -14.31 6.38 -7.82
CA MET A 45 -15.50 5.68 -7.32
C MET A 45 -15.98 4.53 -8.23
N ARG A 46 -15.28 4.23 -9.33
CA ARG A 46 -15.67 3.17 -10.26
C ARG A 46 -15.48 1.81 -9.59
N ARG A 47 -16.56 1.01 -9.49
CA ARG A 47 -16.49 -0.38 -9.00
C ARG A 47 -16.26 -1.36 -10.15
N LYS A 48 -15.47 -2.42 -9.91
CA LYS A 48 -15.19 -3.51 -10.86
C LYS A 48 -15.39 -4.88 -10.23
N GLY A 49 -15.99 -5.79 -11.00
CA GLY A 49 -16.28 -7.17 -10.59
C GLY A 49 -17.60 -7.32 -9.84
N LYS A 50 -17.89 -8.56 -9.43
CA LYS A 50 -19.04 -8.90 -8.58
C LYS A 50 -18.62 -8.94 -7.10
N PRO A 51 -19.54 -8.64 -6.17
CA PRO A 51 -19.31 -8.80 -4.74
C PRO A 51 -18.84 -10.21 -4.38
N GLN A 52 -17.98 -10.31 -3.37
CA GLN A 52 -17.53 -11.57 -2.75
C GLN A 52 -17.54 -11.44 -1.22
N GLN A 53 -17.23 -12.54 -0.53
CA GLN A 53 -17.22 -12.60 0.93
C GLN A 53 -16.23 -11.60 1.57
N LEU A 54 -15.04 -11.44 0.98
CA LEU A 54 -14.06 -10.50 1.47
C LEU A 54 -14.39 -9.06 1.03
N PRO A 55 -14.14 -8.04 1.88
CA PRO A 55 -14.46 -6.66 1.56
C PRO A 55 -13.84 -6.15 0.25
N PRO A 56 -14.49 -5.21 -0.45
CA PRO A 56 -13.89 -4.52 -1.59
C PRO A 56 -12.63 -3.75 -1.21
N PHE A 57 -11.78 -3.48 -2.21
CA PHE A 57 -10.55 -2.73 -2.00
C PHE A 57 -10.18 -1.87 -3.21
N SER A 58 -9.39 -0.83 -2.99
CA SER A 58 -8.74 -0.02 -4.03
C SER A 58 -7.29 0.25 -3.66
N LEU A 59 -6.52 0.74 -4.62
CA LEU A 59 -5.10 1.02 -4.47
C LEU A 59 -4.79 2.48 -4.83
N GLU A 60 -3.85 3.05 -4.10
CA GLU A 60 -3.05 4.19 -4.56
C GLU A 60 -1.69 3.63 -4.97
N PHE A 61 -1.30 3.79 -6.23
CA PHE A 61 -0.05 3.28 -6.78
C PHE A 61 0.87 4.44 -7.10
N GLU A 62 1.91 4.61 -6.29
CA GLU A 62 2.90 5.66 -6.42
C GLU A 62 4.08 5.15 -7.26
N VAL A 63 4.58 6.01 -8.14
CA VAL A 63 5.71 5.71 -9.03
C VAL A 63 6.58 6.94 -9.23
N ASN A 64 7.81 6.73 -9.69
CA ASN A 64 8.60 7.81 -10.28
C ASN A 64 7.92 8.30 -11.58
N GLU A 65 8.02 9.60 -11.86
CA GLU A 65 7.37 10.17 -13.04
C GLU A 65 7.94 9.55 -14.33
N SER A 66 7.04 9.01 -15.16
CA SER A 66 7.39 8.38 -16.44
C SER A 66 6.20 8.43 -17.39
N GLU A 67 6.43 8.57 -18.70
CA GLU A 67 5.34 8.49 -19.68
C GLU A 67 4.69 7.09 -19.67
N GLU A 68 5.43 6.05 -19.27
CA GLU A 68 4.94 4.67 -19.21
C GLU A 68 3.81 4.49 -18.19
N SER A 69 3.85 5.22 -17.07
CA SER A 69 2.80 5.14 -16.03
C SER A 69 1.43 5.55 -16.55
N LEU A 70 1.35 6.36 -17.62
CA LEU A 70 0.10 6.71 -18.30
C LEU A 70 -0.67 5.48 -18.78
N LEU A 71 0.00 4.33 -19.01
CA LEU A 71 -0.66 3.06 -19.36
C LEU A 71 -1.75 2.67 -18.34
N LEU A 72 -1.63 3.09 -17.08
CA LEU A 72 -2.62 2.84 -16.02
C LEU A 72 -3.98 3.48 -16.33
N LEU A 73 -4.01 4.62 -17.03
CA LEU A 73 -5.25 5.30 -17.42
C LEU A 73 -6.14 4.42 -18.31
N ARG A 74 -5.53 3.50 -19.09
CA ARG A 74 -6.26 2.53 -19.92
C ARG A 74 -7.04 1.52 -19.09
N ASN A 75 -6.53 1.24 -17.90
CA ASN A 75 -7.12 0.29 -16.96
C ASN A 75 -8.14 0.97 -16.02
N GLY A 76 -8.45 2.24 -16.27
CA GLY A 76 -9.44 3.00 -15.52
C GLY A 76 -8.90 3.60 -14.22
N PHE A 77 -7.58 3.61 -14.02
CA PHE A 77 -6.96 4.43 -12.98
C PHE A 77 -7.15 5.91 -13.31
N ILE A 78 -7.11 6.74 -12.28
CA ILE A 78 -7.02 8.19 -12.42
C ILE A 78 -5.65 8.62 -11.90
N ARG A 79 -5.03 9.57 -12.59
CA ARG A 79 -3.79 10.21 -12.15
C ARG A 79 -4.11 11.28 -11.12
N THR A 80 -3.43 11.27 -9.99
CA THR A 80 -3.58 12.22 -8.88
C THR A 80 -2.24 12.84 -8.52
N THR A 81 -2.31 13.98 -7.84
CA THR A 81 -1.13 14.70 -7.36
C THR A 81 -0.86 14.31 -5.92
N ASP A 82 0.36 13.91 -5.62
CA ASP A 82 0.90 13.88 -4.26
C ASP A 82 2.29 14.52 -4.30
N SER A 83 2.54 15.50 -3.42
CA SER A 83 3.77 16.28 -3.43
C SER A 83 5.00 15.49 -2.97
N SER A 84 4.82 14.27 -2.44
CA SER A 84 5.89 13.43 -1.93
C SER A 84 6.42 12.41 -2.94
N VAL A 85 5.77 12.24 -4.09
CA VAL A 85 6.14 11.26 -5.11
C VAL A 85 6.08 11.83 -6.53
N GLY A 86 6.69 11.15 -7.49
CA GLY A 86 6.70 11.61 -8.88
C GLY A 86 5.31 11.58 -9.51
N ASP A 87 4.58 10.48 -9.33
CA ASP A 87 3.21 10.35 -9.81
C ASP A 87 2.40 9.39 -8.93
N GLU A 88 1.11 9.65 -8.78
CA GLU A 88 0.19 8.80 -8.02
C GLU A 88 -1.00 8.39 -8.90
N TYR A 89 -1.40 7.13 -8.81
CA TYR A 89 -2.55 6.60 -9.54
C TYR A 89 -3.53 5.89 -8.63
N LYS A 90 -4.80 6.35 -8.63
CA LYS A 90 -5.87 5.70 -7.85
C LYS A 90 -6.65 4.72 -8.71
N SER A 91 -6.67 3.46 -8.29
CA SER A 91 -7.36 2.38 -8.99
C SER A 91 -8.88 2.50 -8.86
N PRO A 92 -9.66 1.84 -9.74
CA PRO A 92 -11.04 1.49 -9.43
C PRO A 92 -11.14 0.69 -8.11
N ILE A 93 -12.34 0.62 -7.54
CA ILE A 93 -12.67 -0.24 -6.40
C ILE A 93 -12.94 -1.66 -6.93
N TYR A 94 -12.10 -2.61 -6.58
CA TYR A 94 -12.23 -4.02 -6.94
C TYR A 94 -13.06 -4.77 -5.90
N GLN A 95 -14.09 -5.48 -6.37
CA GLN A 95 -14.94 -6.30 -5.52
C GLN A 95 -14.39 -7.72 -5.28
N SER A 96 -13.36 -8.11 -6.04
CA SER A 96 -12.73 -9.43 -5.98
C SER A 96 -11.33 -9.43 -6.58
N MET A 97 -10.53 -10.44 -6.21
CA MET A 97 -9.22 -10.67 -6.84
C MET A 97 -9.34 -10.98 -8.34
N HIS A 98 -10.43 -11.62 -8.76
CA HIS A 98 -10.69 -11.88 -10.17
C HIS A 98 -10.79 -10.59 -10.99
N ALA A 99 -11.50 -9.58 -10.48
CA ALA A 99 -11.61 -8.27 -11.12
C ALA A 99 -10.27 -7.51 -11.13
N PHE A 100 -9.43 -7.75 -10.12
CA PHE A 100 -8.11 -7.15 -10.00
C PHE A 100 -7.04 -7.81 -10.89
N LYS A 101 -7.23 -9.07 -11.32
CA LYS A 101 -6.26 -9.88 -12.08
C LYS A 101 -5.64 -9.16 -13.29
N SER A 102 -6.43 -8.42 -14.05
CA SER A 102 -5.90 -7.66 -15.19
C SER A 102 -5.10 -6.43 -14.75
N SER A 103 -5.50 -5.77 -13.66
CA SER A 103 -4.80 -4.58 -13.17
C SER A 103 -3.46 -4.96 -12.55
N ILE A 104 -3.39 -6.00 -11.72
CA ILE A 104 -2.15 -6.48 -11.12
C ILE A 104 -1.11 -6.87 -12.20
N GLY A 105 -1.52 -7.52 -13.29
CA GLY A 105 -0.60 -7.85 -14.39
C GLY A 105 -0.10 -6.64 -15.19
N ASN A 106 -0.75 -5.48 -15.07
CA ASN A 106 -0.24 -4.22 -15.63
C ASN A 106 0.66 -3.49 -14.64
N LEU A 107 0.35 -3.53 -13.33
CA LEU A 107 1.24 -3.03 -12.28
C LEU A 107 2.59 -3.76 -12.33
N ASP A 108 2.56 -5.08 -12.53
CA ASP A 108 3.75 -5.94 -12.64
C ASP A 108 4.71 -5.48 -13.75
N LYS A 109 4.18 -5.05 -14.90
CA LYS A 109 4.98 -4.52 -16.02
C LYS A 109 5.61 -3.16 -15.71
N LEU A 110 5.04 -2.44 -14.75
CA LEU A 110 5.46 -1.11 -14.32
C LEU A 110 6.19 -1.15 -12.97
N ALA A 111 6.50 -2.35 -12.44
CA ALA A 111 7.15 -2.52 -11.14
C ALA A 111 8.47 -1.72 -11.04
N HIS A 112 9.23 -1.68 -12.12
CA HIS A 112 10.49 -0.96 -12.22
C HIS A 112 10.37 0.57 -12.05
N LEU A 113 9.15 1.13 -12.12
CA LEU A 113 8.89 2.55 -11.85
C LEU A 113 8.68 2.84 -10.36
N VAL A 114 8.52 1.83 -9.52
CA VAL A 114 8.33 1.98 -8.07
C VAL A 114 9.68 2.24 -7.42
N GLY A 115 9.90 3.49 -7.01
CA GLY A 115 11.12 3.93 -6.35
C GLY A 115 11.14 3.64 -4.84
N THR A 116 12.24 3.98 -4.19
CA THR A 116 12.41 3.84 -2.72
C THR A 116 11.39 4.64 -1.92
N ASN A 117 10.98 5.80 -2.45
CA ASN A 117 10.03 6.70 -1.80
C ASN A 117 8.57 6.36 -2.12
N CYS A 118 8.32 5.38 -2.99
CA CYS A 118 6.97 5.03 -3.43
C CYS A 118 6.32 4.00 -2.49
N GLY A 119 5.04 4.21 -2.19
CA GLY A 119 4.13 3.26 -1.58
C GLY A 119 3.12 2.69 -2.56
N THR A 120 2.45 1.63 -2.13
CA THR A 120 1.23 1.16 -2.80
C THR A 120 0.15 0.97 -1.75
N HIS A 121 -0.52 2.06 -1.40
CA HIS A 121 -1.52 2.05 -0.33
C HIS A 121 -2.71 1.19 -0.72
N ILE A 122 -3.14 0.31 0.19
CA ILE A 122 -4.33 -0.52 -0.01
C ILE A 122 -5.44 0.02 0.87
N HIS A 123 -6.54 0.44 0.25
CA HIS A 123 -7.74 0.85 0.98
C HIS A 123 -8.75 -0.29 0.96
N VAL A 124 -9.07 -0.83 2.13
CA VAL A 124 -10.06 -1.91 2.27
C VAL A 124 -11.32 -1.34 2.90
N GLU A 125 -12.46 -1.48 2.23
CA GLU A 125 -13.76 -0.96 2.67
C GLU A 125 -14.19 -1.61 3.99
N CYS A 126 -14.66 -0.81 4.94
CA CYS A 126 -15.11 -1.28 6.25
C CYS A 126 -16.32 -0.48 6.75
N GLN A 127 -17.04 -1.03 7.72
CA GLN A 127 -18.13 -0.31 8.38
C GLN A 127 -17.59 0.82 9.28
N PRO A 128 -18.31 1.95 9.42
CA PRO A 128 -17.88 3.07 10.27
C PRO A 128 -17.60 2.67 11.72
N GLU A 129 -18.44 1.80 12.29
CA GLU A 129 -18.38 1.36 13.68
C GLU A 129 -17.12 0.54 13.95
N LEU A 130 -16.76 -0.33 12.99
CA LEU A 130 -15.51 -1.08 13.05
C LEU A 130 -14.31 -0.13 13.04
N LYS A 131 -14.33 0.88 12.16
CA LYS A 131 -13.23 1.83 12.04
C LYS A 131 -13.00 2.61 13.35
N VAL A 132 -14.08 3.07 14.00
CA VAL A 132 -14.01 3.71 15.32
C VAL A 132 -13.43 2.77 16.37
N SER A 133 -13.83 1.49 16.34
CA SER A 133 -13.31 0.48 17.26
C SER A 133 -11.81 0.23 17.08
N ILE A 134 -11.34 0.14 15.82
CA ILE A 134 -9.90 0.01 15.51
C ILE A 134 -9.12 1.24 15.98
N GLN A 135 -9.68 2.45 15.84
CA GLN A 135 -9.01 3.68 16.30
C GLN A 135 -8.84 3.69 17.82
N ARG A 136 -9.88 3.30 18.58
CA ARG A 136 -9.83 3.26 20.04
C ARG A 136 -8.83 2.21 20.54
N ASP A 137 -8.88 1.02 19.95
CA ASP A 137 -8.15 -0.15 20.45
C ASP A 137 -6.92 -0.46 19.57
N TYR A 138 -6.36 0.55 18.90
CA TYR A 138 -5.35 0.40 17.84
C TYR A 138 -4.15 -0.46 18.25
N GLY A 139 -3.60 -0.20 19.44
CA GLY A 139 -2.45 -0.95 19.96
C GLY A 139 -2.79 -2.41 20.25
N VAL A 140 -4.03 -2.72 20.65
CA VAL A 140 -4.49 -4.10 20.87
C VAL A 140 -4.64 -4.83 19.53
N VAL A 141 -5.18 -4.15 18.51
CA VAL A 141 -5.39 -4.73 17.19
C VAL A 141 -4.08 -5.02 16.47
N TRP A 142 -3.16 -4.06 16.44
CA TRP A 142 -1.99 -4.13 15.55
C TRP A 142 -0.67 -4.34 16.29
N GLY A 143 -0.61 -4.13 17.61
CA GLY A 143 0.62 -4.26 18.40
C GLY A 143 1.35 -5.59 18.18
N PRO A 144 0.68 -6.75 18.37
CA PRO A 144 1.34 -8.05 18.15
C PRO A 144 1.90 -8.23 16.74
N LEU A 145 1.21 -7.72 15.71
CA LEU A 145 1.73 -7.76 14.35
C LEU A 145 2.97 -6.86 14.22
N PHE A 146 2.92 -5.64 14.74
CA PHE A 146 4.03 -4.71 14.61
C PHE A 146 5.28 -5.15 15.37
N ASP A 147 5.12 -5.72 16.57
CA ASP A 147 6.22 -6.33 17.31
C ASP A 147 6.91 -7.41 16.47
N HIS A 148 6.12 -8.31 15.85
CA HIS A 148 6.63 -9.32 14.93
C HIS A 148 7.33 -8.69 13.71
N LEU A 149 6.73 -7.70 13.05
CA LEU A 149 7.33 -7.08 11.86
C LEU A 149 8.66 -6.38 12.17
N LEU A 150 8.83 -5.84 13.38
CA LEU A 150 10.08 -5.26 13.88
C LEU A 150 11.12 -6.33 14.22
N GLU A 151 10.69 -7.45 14.82
CA GLU A 151 11.56 -8.58 15.16
C GLU A 151 12.08 -9.33 13.92
N TYR A 152 11.26 -9.42 12.86
CA TYR A 152 11.54 -10.15 11.62
C TYR A 152 11.60 -9.22 10.38
N PRO A 153 12.56 -8.26 10.32
CA PRO A 153 12.59 -7.21 9.31
C PRO A 153 12.82 -7.72 7.88
N LEU A 154 13.55 -8.82 7.69
CA LEU A 154 13.72 -9.42 6.37
C LEU A 154 12.41 -10.00 5.85
N GLU A 155 11.69 -10.74 6.69
CA GLU A 155 10.38 -11.28 6.37
C GLU A 155 9.38 -10.15 6.04
N THR A 156 9.40 -9.09 6.86
CA THR A 156 8.63 -7.87 6.62
C THR A 156 8.94 -7.30 5.24
N PHE A 157 10.21 -7.15 4.87
CA PHE A 157 10.59 -6.65 3.55
C PHE A 157 10.11 -7.57 2.42
N LEU A 158 10.30 -8.88 2.55
CA LEU A 158 9.90 -9.83 1.51
C LEU A 158 8.38 -9.85 1.30
N PHE A 159 7.62 -9.76 2.38
CA PHE A 159 6.17 -9.76 2.31
C PHE A 159 5.61 -8.40 1.86
N TRP A 160 6.03 -7.30 2.50
CA TRP A 160 5.46 -5.97 2.27
C TRP A 160 6.15 -5.18 1.16
N GLY A 161 7.33 -5.62 0.70
CA GLY A 161 8.20 -4.93 -0.26
C GLY A 161 9.03 -3.79 0.33
N ARG A 162 8.89 -3.53 1.64
CA ARG A 162 9.67 -2.58 2.45
C ARG A 162 9.51 -2.84 3.94
N GLY A 163 10.41 -2.27 4.76
CA GLY A 163 10.22 -2.11 6.20
C GLY A 163 9.45 -0.83 6.56
N PHE A 164 9.31 -0.56 7.85
CA PHE A 164 8.75 0.70 8.35
C PHE A 164 9.58 1.90 7.92
N CYS A 165 8.92 3.04 7.71
CA CYS A 165 9.56 4.29 7.28
C CYS A 165 8.76 5.51 7.79
N SER A 166 9.24 6.73 7.51
CA SER A 166 8.63 7.96 8.02
C SER A 166 7.19 8.19 7.57
N TYR A 167 6.74 7.54 6.49
CA TYR A 167 5.37 7.62 5.95
C TYR A 167 4.56 6.32 6.09
N ALA A 168 5.10 5.34 6.83
CA ALA A 168 4.43 4.10 7.25
C ALA A 168 5.08 3.60 8.56
N THR A 169 4.66 4.16 9.70
CA THR A 169 5.21 3.87 11.03
C THR A 169 4.36 2.84 11.79
N PRO A 170 4.95 2.00 12.68
CA PRO A 170 4.19 1.03 13.50
C PRO A 170 3.32 1.69 14.59
N GLY A 171 3.35 3.02 14.70
CA GLY A 171 2.66 3.80 15.72
C GLY A 171 3.22 5.22 15.75
N GLY A 172 2.59 6.11 16.52
CA GLY A 172 3.05 7.48 16.69
C GLY A 172 1.91 8.46 16.98
N THR A 173 2.29 9.73 17.19
CA THR A 173 1.34 10.84 17.41
C THR A 173 0.71 11.34 16.12
N ASP A 174 1.31 11.05 14.96
CA ASP A 174 0.78 11.42 13.66
C ASP A 174 -0.05 10.27 13.07
N SER A 175 -1.37 10.42 13.14
CA SER A 175 -2.32 9.43 12.63
C SER A 175 -2.27 9.26 11.11
N HIS A 176 -1.67 10.19 10.37
CA HIS A 176 -1.64 10.15 8.90
C HIS A 176 -0.59 9.18 8.34
N TYR A 177 0.52 8.98 9.06
CA TYR A 177 1.65 8.18 8.58
C TYR A 177 1.72 6.77 9.18
N MET A 178 0.63 6.32 9.80
CA MET A 178 0.58 4.98 10.40
C MET A 178 0.57 3.90 9.31
N ALA A 179 1.39 2.86 9.49
CA ALA A 179 1.53 1.72 8.59
C ALA A 179 0.19 1.05 8.27
N ILE A 180 -0.74 1.07 9.23
CA ILE A 180 -2.15 0.75 9.04
C ILE A 180 -2.95 1.93 9.61
N ASN A 181 -3.64 2.67 8.77
CA ASN A 181 -4.29 3.94 9.08
C ASN A 181 -5.82 3.82 9.03
N PRO A 182 -6.50 3.69 10.18
CA PRO A 182 -7.95 3.79 10.27
C PRO A 182 -8.45 5.24 10.37
N TRP A 183 -7.61 6.28 10.39
CA TRP A 183 -8.03 7.70 10.46
C TRP A 183 -8.21 8.37 9.10
N THR A 184 -7.98 7.64 7.99
CA THR A 184 -8.32 8.14 6.65
C THR A 184 -9.77 8.64 6.60
N ARG A 185 -10.07 9.72 5.87
CA ARG A 185 -11.44 10.26 5.77
C ARG A 185 -12.41 9.33 5.00
N HIS A 186 -11.90 8.28 4.36
CA HIS A 186 -12.68 7.32 3.60
C HIS A 186 -13.20 6.20 4.50
N GLN A 187 -14.30 5.53 4.13
CA GLN A 187 -14.83 4.37 4.89
C GLN A 187 -14.01 3.11 4.62
N THR A 188 -12.72 3.20 4.93
CA THR A 188 -11.71 2.19 4.66
C THR A 188 -10.71 2.14 5.80
N VAL A 189 -10.08 0.98 6.00
CA VAL A 189 -8.77 0.90 6.65
C VAL A 189 -7.72 0.97 5.54
N GLU A 190 -6.78 1.91 5.68
CA GLU A 190 -5.69 2.09 4.73
C GLU A 190 -4.45 1.34 5.22
N PHE A 191 -3.88 0.46 4.40
CA PHE A 191 -2.61 -0.19 4.65
C PHE A 191 -1.55 0.58 3.88
N ARG A 192 -0.74 1.34 4.61
CA ARG A 192 0.32 2.19 4.07
C ARG A 192 1.66 1.47 3.97
N LEU A 193 1.92 0.42 4.75
CA LEU A 193 3.20 -0.30 4.67
C LEU A 193 3.54 -0.93 3.30
N PRO A 194 2.59 -1.41 2.48
CA PRO A 194 2.96 -2.05 1.21
C PRO A 194 3.75 -1.16 0.25
N CYS A 195 4.73 -1.76 -0.41
CA CYS A 195 5.44 -1.24 -1.56
C CYS A 195 5.46 -2.34 -2.64
N PHE A 196 4.94 -2.04 -3.83
CA PHE A 196 4.79 -3.03 -4.88
C PHE A 196 6.15 -3.43 -5.48
N ARG A 197 6.48 -4.73 -5.43
CA ARG A 197 7.70 -5.29 -6.09
C ARG A 197 7.38 -6.20 -7.25
N SER A 198 6.38 -7.05 -7.09
CA SER A 198 5.87 -7.94 -8.15
C SER A 198 4.44 -8.34 -7.85
N LYS A 199 3.74 -8.88 -8.84
CA LYS A 199 2.41 -9.45 -8.60
C LYS A 199 2.45 -10.63 -7.62
N GLU A 200 3.50 -11.46 -7.65
CA GLU A 200 3.65 -12.61 -6.76
C GLU A 200 3.78 -12.17 -5.30
N GLN A 201 4.54 -11.11 -5.03
CA GLN A 201 4.67 -10.52 -3.70
C GLN A 201 3.37 -9.81 -3.27
N PHE A 202 2.76 -9.02 -4.15
CA PHE A 202 1.69 -8.12 -3.75
C PHE A 202 0.31 -8.77 -3.61
N VAL A 203 0.04 -9.87 -4.34
CA VAL A 203 -1.23 -10.60 -4.24
C VAL A 203 -1.52 -11.11 -2.82
N PRO A 204 -0.56 -11.80 -2.14
CA PRO A 204 -0.70 -12.16 -0.73
C PRO A 204 -0.97 -10.97 0.18
N VAL A 205 -0.32 -9.82 -0.03
CA VAL A 205 -0.52 -8.60 0.77
C VAL A 205 -1.97 -8.09 0.67
N VAL A 206 -2.51 -8.02 -0.54
CA VAL A 206 -3.92 -7.63 -0.77
C VAL A 206 -4.88 -8.61 -0.10
N GLN A 207 -4.61 -9.91 -0.19
CA GLN A 207 -5.43 -10.93 0.46
C GLN A 207 -5.38 -10.80 1.98
N PHE A 208 -4.18 -10.63 2.55
CA PHE A 208 -3.98 -10.40 3.98
C PHE A 208 -4.77 -9.18 4.47
N ALA A 209 -4.61 -8.02 3.83
CA ALA A 209 -5.30 -6.78 4.20
C ALA A 209 -6.83 -6.96 4.23
N ARG A 210 -7.39 -7.61 3.19
CA ARG A 210 -8.83 -7.90 3.11
C ARG A 210 -9.29 -8.89 4.18
N SER A 211 -8.49 -9.92 4.44
CA SER A 211 -8.76 -10.92 5.48
C SER A 211 -8.72 -10.32 6.88
N CYS A 212 -7.81 -9.38 7.16
CA CYS A 212 -7.78 -8.64 8.44
C CYS A 212 -9.08 -7.88 8.68
N VAL A 213 -9.53 -7.09 7.70
CA VAL A 213 -10.78 -6.32 7.84
C VAL A 213 -11.99 -7.25 7.96
N SER A 214 -12.01 -8.36 7.21
CA SER A 214 -13.07 -9.36 7.34
C SER A 214 -13.08 -10.01 8.73
N LEU A 215 -11.91 -10.37 9.27
CA LEU A 215 -11.75 -10.95 10.60
C LEU A 215 -12.27 -9.98 11.67
N LEU A 216 -11.83 -8.72 11.59
CA LEU A 216 -12.25 -7.66 12.49
C LEU A 216 -13.76 -7.39 12.41
N THR A 217 -14.36 -7.48 11.22
CA THR A 217 -15.81 -7.33 11.05
C THR A 217 -16.58 -8.48 11.71
N GLN A 218 -16.10 -9.72 11.58
CA GLN A 218 -16.82 -10.90 12.06
C GLN A 218 -16.60 -11.20 13.54
N ARG A 219 -15.42 -10.84 14.07
CA ARG A 219 -14.93 -11.29 15.37
C ARG A 219 -14.20 -10.21 16.15
N GLY A 220 -13.99 -9.04 15.55
CA GLY A 220 -13.25 -7.96 16.20
C GLY A 220 -14.08 -7.31 17.29
N MET A 221 -15.38 -7.14 17.07
CA MET A 221 -16.28 -6.46 18.01
C MET A 221 -16.95 -7.48 18.94
N ASP A 222 -16.83 -7.25 20.24
CA ASP A 222 -17.70 -7.85 21.25
C ASP A 222 -18.97 -6.98 21.37
N ASP A 223 -20.11 -7.62 21.69
CA ASP A 223 -21.42 -7.00 21.79
C ASP A 223 -21.38 -5.88 22.84
N PHE A 224 -21.05 -4.66 22.38
CA PHE A 224 -21.01 -3.39 23.13
C PHE A 224 -19.76 -3.08 23.99
N SER A 225 -18.77 -3.97 24.13
CA SER A 225 -17.60 -3.74 25.03
C SER A 225 -16.32 -3.24 24.33
N GLY A 226 -16.21 -3.45 23.02
CA GLY A 226 -15.07 -3.02 22.22
C GLY A 226 -14.33 -4.17 21.54
N ILE A 227 -13.05 -3.96 21.20
CA ILE A 227 -12.27 -4.99 20.52
C ILE A 227 -11.80 -6.07 21.49
N ARG A 228 -12.01 -7.34 21.13
CA ARG A 228 -11.53 -8.48 21.92
C ARG A 228 -10.00 -8.49 22.03
N PRO A 229 -9.41 -8.68 23.24
CA PRO A 229 -7.96 -8.65 23.43
C PRO A 229 -7.18 -9.65 22.55
N GLU A 230 -7.77 -10.78 22.22
CA GLU A 230 -7.13 -11.85 21.44
C GLU A 230 -7.00 -11.51 19.95
N ILE A 231 -7.70 -10.47 19.46
CA ILE A 231 -7.78 -10.18 18.03
C ILE A 231 -6.40 -9.89 17.43
N GLY A 232 -5.51 -9.25 18.20
CA GLY A 232 -4.16 -8.94 17.74
C GLY A 232 -3.34 -10.20 17.46
N GLN A 233 -3.50 -11.24 18.31
CA GLN A 233 -2.87 -12.53 18.09
C GLN A 233 -3.50 -13.30 16.93
N GLU A 234 -4.81 -13.18 16.72
CA GLU A 234 -5.48 -13.75 15.54
C GLU A 234 -5.01 -13.08 14.24
N ILE A 235 -4.76 -11.77 14.25
CA ILE A 235 -4.19 -11.02 13.12
C ILE A 235 -2.75 -11.46 12.84
N LEU A 236 -1.91 -11.61 13.87
CA LEU A 236 -0.55 -12.14 13.72
C LEU A 236 -0.57 -13.57 13.15
N SER A 237 -1.42 -14.44 13.69
CA SER A 237 -1.59 -15.81 13.18
C SER A 237 -2.11 -15.83 11.73
N LEU A 238 -2.95 -14.87 11.35
CA LEU A 238 -3.37 -14.68 9.97
C LEU A 238 -2.19 -14.26 9.09
N TYR A 239 -1.39 -13.29 9.52
CA TYR A 239 -0.18 -12.84 8.81
C TYR A 239 0.77 -14.00 8.55
N GLN A 240 1.01 -14.83 9.57
CA GLN A 240 1.92 -15.95 9.49
C GLN A 240 1.53 -17.02 8.46
N ARG A 241 0.24 -17.11 8.09
CA ARG A 241 -0.24 -17.98 7.01
C ARG A 241 0.05 -17.45 5.61
N TYR A 242 0.32 -16.16 5.46
CA TYR A 242 0.60 -15.50 4.19
C TYR A 242 2.09 -15.30 3.92
N ILE A 243 2.96 -15.48 4.92
CA ILE A 243 4.41 -15.39 4.73
C ILE A 243 4.87 -16.53 3.81
N PRO A 244 5.64 -16.24 2.74
CA PRO A 244 6.29 -17.29 1.96
C PRO A 244 7.36 -17.96 2.83
N GLY A 245 7.18 -19.25 3.15
CA GLY A 245 8.14 -20.02 3.94
C GLY A 245 9.43 -20.41 3.22
N ASP A 246 9.95 -19.60 2.28
CA ASP A 246 10.97 -20.05 1.32
C ASP A 246 12.16 -19.09 1.16
N GLN A 247 13.34 -19.57 1.56
CA GLN A 247 14.67 -18.95 1.42
C GLN A 247 14.98 -18.49 -0.01
N ARG A 248 14.37 -19.12 -1.03
CA ARG A 248 14.55 -18.81 -2.45
C ARG A 248 14.20 -17.36 -2.84
N TRP A 249 13.41 -16.66 -2.02
CA TRP A 249 13.08 -15.26 -2.25
C TRP A 249 14.20 -14.30 -1.87
N PHE A 250 14.99 -14.62 -0.84
CA PHE A 250 16.15 -13.84 -0.45
C PHE A 250 17.21 -13.86 -1.55
N ASP A 251 17.47 -15.06 -2.09
CA ASP A 251 18.45 -15.28 -3.16
C ASP A 251 18.04 -14.63 -4.49
N ALA A 252 16.76 -14.23 -4.63
CA ALA A 252 16.23 -13.55 -5.81
C ALA A 252 16.30 -12.01 -5.73
N LEU A 253 16.67 -11.43 -4.58
CA LEU A 253 16.85 -9.99 -4.44
C LEU A 253 18.14 -9.52 -5.11
N PRO A 254 18.19 -8.31 -5.69
CA PRO A 254 19.43 -7.65 -6.08
C PRO A 254 20.42 -7.54 -4.90
N GLU A 255 21.71 -7.74 -5.16
CA GLU A 255 22.76 -7.83 -4.14
C GLU A 255 22.90 -6.54 -3.31
N ASP A 256 22.59 -5.39 -3.91
CA ASP A 256 22.53 -4.09 -3.25
C ASP A 256 21.32 -3.96 -2.31
N GLU A 257 20.16 -4.52 -2.66
CA GLU A 257 19.00 -4.61 -1.77
C GLU A 257 19.26 -5.57 -0.60
N GLN A 258 19.88 -6.73 -0.86
CA GLN A 258 20.34 -7.65 0.19
C GLN A 258 21.31 -6.96 1.15
N THR A 259 22.26 -6.20 0.62
CA THR A 259 23.27 -5.46 1.40
C THR A 259 22.64 -4.32 2.20
N CYS A 260 21.73 -3.55 1.61
CA CYS A 260 20.98 -2.49 2.32
C CYS A 260 20.14 -3.08 3.46
N LEU A 261 19.54 -4.26 3.27
CA LEU A 261 18.77 -4.95 4.29
C LEU A 261 19.65 -5.46 5.43
N LEU A 262 20.81 -6.04 5.12
CA LEU A 262 21.78 -6.46 6.13
C LEU A 262 22.32 -5.27 6.94
N LEU A 263 22.56 -4.13 6.27
CA LEU A 263 23.01 -2.91 6.92
C LEU A 263 21.91 -2.27 7.77
N HIS A 264 20.67 -2.21 7.29
CA HIS A 264 19.53 -1.69 8.04
C HIS A 264 19.28 -2.52 9.31
N ASN A 265 19.30 -3.85 9.20
CA ASN A 265 19.16 -4.75 10.35
C ASN A 265 20.29 -4.57 11.38
N LYS A 266 21.51 -4.33 10.90
CA LYS A 266 22.66 -4.08 11.77
C LYS A 266 22.54 -2.72 12.47
N LEU A 267 22.06 -1.69 11.78
CA LEU A 267 21.87 -0.35 12.33
C LEU A 267 20.70 -0.26 13.31
N SER A 268 19.55 -0.88 13.01
CA SER A 268 18.39 -0.88 13.91
C SER A 268 18.71 -1.60 15.24
N ARG A 269 19.45 -2.71 15.20
CA ARG A 269 19.94 -3.39 16.42
C ARG A 269 20.88 -2.53 17.26
N ILE A 270 21.76 -1.75 16.62
CA ILE A 270 22.66 -0.82 17.31
C ILE A 270 21.86 0.31 17.97
N ILE A 271 20.86 0.86 17.28
CA ILE A 271 20.01 1.93 17.81
C ILE A 271 19.19 1.44 19.02
N ASP A 272 18.63 0.23 18.94
CA ASP A 272 17.86 -0.36 20.05
C ASP A 272 18.74 -0.71 21.26
N ASP A 273 19.94 -1.23 21.03
CA ASP A 273 20.93 -1.47 22.09
C ASP A 273 21.38 -0.17 22.77
N GLU A 274 21.53 0.92 22.03
CA GLU A 274 21.83 2.24 22.57
C GLU A 274 20.65 2.82 23.38
N GLN A 275 19.42 2.67 22.90
CA GLN A 275 18.23 3.12 23.63
C GLN A 275 18.01 2.32 24.91
N MET A 276 18.14 1.00 24.87
CA MET A 276 18.06 0.14 26.05
C MET A 276 19.19 0.41 27.04
N SER A 277 20.41 0.65 26.56
CA SER A 277 21.55 1.03 27.39
C SER A 277 21.36 2.40 28.07
N ARG A 278 20.77 3.37 27.36
CA ARG A 278 20.37 4.67 27.94
C ARG A 278 19.30 4.51 29.03
N GLN A 279 18.25 3.73 28.78
CA GLN A 279 17.21 3.48 29.78
C GLN A 279 17.74 2.78 31.04
N ARG A 280 18.68 1.84 30.88
CA ARG A 280 19.35 1.16 32.02
C ARG A 280 20.25 2.11 32.83
N ARG A 281 20.93 3.07 32.17
CA ARG A 281 21.73 4.10 32.87
C ARG A 281 20.85 5.08 33.64
N ILE A 282 19.71 5.49 33.08
CA ILE A 282 18.75 6.37 33.76
C ILE A 282 18.18 5.69 35.01
N ARG A 283 17.84 4.39 34.94
CA ARG A 283 17.35 3.64 36.10
C ARG A 283 18.38 3.42 37.22
N ARG A 284 19.68 3.37 36.89
CA ARG A 284 20.76 3.23 37.90
C ARG A 284 21.09 4.54 38.62
N ASN A 285 20.77 5.69 38.04
CA ASN A 285 21.02 7.00 38.65
C ASN A 285 19.82 7.51 39.48
N HIS A 286 18.78 6.70 39.64
CA HIS A 286 17.57 6.99 40.42
C HIS A 286 17.30 5.94 41.52
N VAL A 287 18.36 5.23 41.95
CA VAL A 287 18.38 4.40 43.16
C VAL A 287 19.40 5.00 44.11
#